data_AF-A0A538AVM3-F1
#
_entry.id   AF-A0A538AVM3-F1
#
_cell.length_a   1.000
_cell.length_b   1.000
_cell.length_c   1.000
_cell.angle_alpha   90.00
_cell.angle_beta   90.00
_cell.angle_gamma   90.00
#
_symmetry.space_group_name_H-M   'P 1'
#
loop_
_entity.id
_entity.type
_entity.pdbx_description
1 polymer ?
#
loop_
_entity_poly.entity_id
_entity_poly.type
_entity_poly.pdbx_seq_one_letter_code
_entity_poly.pdbx_strand_id
1 'polypeptide(L)'
;DPTRPAEFRPIIEAAVRVLGLRVWFMEAAIFDLAAKAAGLPLYRYLGGAREKIPAYASFGEVREPKQRADDALAALEAGFTAIKLRPRHDTFAEDVEEVRVVRDAVGDRLQIACDANQGWRVDTFKPDSPRWDFKRALATAKAYEEFDVMWLEEPLDQFDFEGYRALRA
;
A
#
# COMPACT_ATOMS: atom_id res chain seq x y z
N ASP A 1 -31.93 6.56 -9.56
CA ASP A 1 -31.74 5.69 -10.73
C ASP A 1 -30.31 5.15 -10.69
N PRO A 2 -30.08 3.84 -10.52
CA PRO A 2 -28.73 3.26 -10.35
C PRO A 2 -27.81 3.43 -11.57
N THR A 3 -28.34 3.86 -12.72
CA THR A 3 -27.54 4.17 -13.91
C THR A 3 -26.87 5.55 -13.86
N ARG A 4 -27.18 6.35 -12.82
CA ARG A 4 -26.66 7.70 -12.61
C ARG A 4 -25.81 7.75 -11.32
N PRO A 5 -24.61 7.13 -11.30
CA PRO A 5 -23.81 6.94 -10.08
C PRO A 5 -23.50 8.24 -9.34
N ALA A 6 -23.27 9.33 -10.06
CA ALA A 6 -22.98 10.65 -9.48
C ALA A 6 -24.09 11.18 -8.56
N GLU A 7 -25.34 10.77 -8.76
CA GLU A 7 -26.48 11.21 -7.93
C GLU A 7 -26.47 10.59 -6.54
N PHE A 8 -25.75 9.48 -6.34
CA PHE A 8 -25.68 8.80 -5.04
C PHE A 8 -24.59 9.33 -4.13
N ARG A 9 -23.63 10.09 -4.65
CA ARG A 9 -22.53 10.64 -3.86
C ARG A 9 -23.02 11.47 -2.66
N PRO A 10 -23.95 12.43 -2.81
CA PRO A 10 -24.47 13.18 -1.65
C PRO A 10 -25.18 12.29 -0.62
N ILE A 11 -25.81 11.20 -1.06
CA ILE A 11 -26.51 10.25 -0.19
C ILE A 11 -25.51 9.43 0.63
N ILE A 12 -24.46 8.92 -0.02
CA ILE A 12 -23.38 8.17 0.63
C ILE A 12 -22.64 9.07 1.63
N GLU A 13 -22.32 10.32 1.24
CA GLU A 13 -21.68 11.30 2.12
C GLU A 13 -22.58 11.65 3.32
N ALA A 14 -23.90 11.81 3.11
CA ALA A 14 -24.86 12.06 4.18
C ALA A 14 -24.98 10.88 5.14
N ALA A 15 -24.97 9.63 4.66
CA ALA A 15 -25.01 8.44 5.50
C ALA A 15 -23.81 8.38 6.46
N VAL A 16 -22.62 8.74 5.99
CA VAL A 16 -21.42 8.84 6.84
C VAL A 16 -21.55 9.97 7.85
N ARG A 17 -22.00 11.16 7.43
CA ARG A 17 -22.05 12.36 8.29
C ARG A 17 -23.16 12.31 9.34
N VAL A 18 -24.34 11.80 8.98
CA VAL A 18 -25.54 11.85 9.82
C VAL A 18 -25.68 10.58 10.64
N LEU A 19 -25.44 9.41 10.04
CA LEU A 19 -25.65 8.11 10.67
C LEU A 19 -24.35 7.46 11.17
N GLY A 20 -23.18 8.00 10.80
CA GLY A 20 -21.88 7.39 11.12
C GLY A 20 -21.59 6.10 10.34
N LEU A 21 -22.45 5.73 9.38
CA LEU A 21 -22.33 4.48 8.64
C LEU A 21 -21.33 4.63 7.49
N ARG A 22 -20.25 3.85 7.52
CA ARG A 22 -19.27 3.77 6.43
C ARG A 22 -19.77 2.82 5.35
N VAL A 23 -20.60 3.33 4.44
CA VAL A 23 -21.24 2.54 3.35
C VAL A 23 -20.49 2.58 2.02
N TRP A 24 -19.16 2.63 2.03
CA TRP A 24 -18.35 2.95 0.86
C TRP A 24 -18.44 1.83 -0.20
N PHE A 25 -18.69 0.59 0.25
CA PHE A 25 -18.99 -0.55 -0.59
C PHE A 25 -20.24 -0.36 -1.47
N MET A 26 -21.17 0.52 -1.10
CA MET A 26 -22.33 0.84 -1.93
C MET A 26 -21.93 1.55 -3.21
N GLU A 27 -20.94 2.44 -3.15
CA GLU A 27 -20.46 3.17 -4.33
C GLU A 27 -19.97 2.19 -5.39
N ALA A 28 -19.13 1.23 -5.00
CA ALA A 28 -18.64 0.18 -5.89
C ALA A 28 -19.79 -0.60 -6.55
N ALA A 29 -20.82 -0.97 -5.77
CA ALA A 29 -21.99 -1.69 -6.28
C ALA A 29 -22.83 -0.85 -7.27
N ILE A 30 -22.98 0.46 -7.01
CA ILE A 30 -23.71 1.38 -7.90
C ILE A 30 -22.97 1.53 -9.23
N PHE A 31 -21.64 1.69 -9.20
CA PHE A 31 -20.83 1.77 -10.42
C PHE A 31 -20.84 0.45 -11.21
N ASP A 32 -20.82 -0.70 -10.54
CA ASP A 32 -20.98 -2.01 -11.19
C ASP A 32 -22.34 -2.14 -11.89
N LEU A 33 -23.44 -1.73 -11.24
CA LEU A 33 -24.77 -1.70 -11.85
C LEU A 33 -24.84 -0.76 -13.07
N ALA A 34 -24.28 0.44 -12.96
CA ALA A 34 -24.25 1.40 -14.06
C ALA A 34 -23.48 0.86 -15.28
N ALA A 35 -22.32 0.23 -15.04
CA ALA A 35 -21.53 -0.40 -16.10
C ALA A 35 -22.26 -1.59 -16.76
N LYS A 36 -22.91 -2.45 -15.95
CA LYS A 36 -23.74 -3.56 -16.44
C LYS A 36 -24.92 -3.08 -17.28
N ALA A 37 -25.62 -2.03 -16.84
CA ALA A 37 -26.72 -1.42 -17.58
C ALA A 37 -26.25 -0.83 -18.93
N ALA A 38 -25.03 -0.31 -18.98
CA ALA A 38 -24.38 0.17 -20.20
C ALA A 38 -23.81 -0.96 -21.08
N GLY A 39 -23.84 -2.22 -20.64
CA GLY A 39 -23.24 -3.35 -21.36
C GLY A 39 -21.71 -3.28 -21.44
N LEU A 40 -21.06 -2.59 -20.49
CA LEU A 40 -19.61 -2.37 -20.48
C LEU A 40 -18.96 -2.99 -19.25
N PRO A 41 -17.71 -3.49 -19.35
CA PRO A 41 -16.89 -3.71 -18.17
C PRO A 41 -16.58 -2.36 -17.49
N LEU A 42 -16.50 -2.34 -16.15
CA LEU A 42 -16.38 -1.11 -15.36
C LEU A 42 -15.21 -0.21 -15.82
N TYR A 43 -14.04 -0.78 -16.11
CA TYR A 43 -12.88 0.01 -16.53
C TYR A 43 -13.14 0.81 -17.84
N ARG A 44 -13.94 0.28 -18.77
CA ARG A 44 -14.34 0.99 -20.00
C ARG A 44 -15.41 2.02 -19.72
N TYR A 45 -16.36 1.71 -18.83
CA TYR A 45 -17.37 2.67 -18.37
C TYR A 45 -16.71 3.91 -17.74
N LEU A 46 -15.59 3.73 -17.02
CA LEU A 46 -14.82 4.81 -16.39
C LEU A 46 -13.83 5.52 -17.34
N GLY A 47 -13.77 5.15 -18.62
CA GLY A 47 -12.96 5.85 -19.63
C GLY A 47 -11.94 4.96 -20.38
N GLY A 48 -11.62 3.77 -19.88
CA GLY A 48 -10.97 2.73 -20.69
C GLY A 48 -9.51 2.97 -21.08
N ALA A 49 -8.69 3.58 -20.20
CA ALA A 49 -7.31 3.94 -20.54
C ALA A 49 -6.40 2.76 -20.94
N ARG A 50 -6.61 1.57 -20.36
CA ARG A 50 -5.85 0.35 -20.65
C ARG A 50 -6.58 -0.90 -20.16
N GLU A 51 -6.27 -2.04 -20.77
CA GLU A 51 -6.88 -3.34 -20.44
C GLU A 51 -6.05 -4.16 -19.45
N LYS A 52 -4.77 -3.83 -19.28
CA LYS A 52 -3.84 -4.50 -18.38
C LYS A 52 -2.96 -3.48 -17.67
N ILE A 53 -2.59 -3.78 -16.43
CA ILE A 53 -1.64 -3.03 -15.61
C ILE A 53 -0.63 -3.99 -14.99
N PRO A 54 0.63 -3.58 -14.78
CA PRO A 54 1.54 -4.32 -13.91
C PRO A 54 0.96 -4.41 -12.49
N ALA A 55 1.11 -5.57 -11.87
CA ALA A 55 0.78 -5.79 -10.46
C ALA A 55 2.08 -6.08 -9.69
N TYR A 56 2.07 -5.80 -8.40
CA TYR A 56 3.14 -6.16 -7.47
C TYR A 56 2.57 -7.11 -6.41
N ALA A 57 3.39 -8.04 -5.90
CA ALA A 57 2.98 -8.89 -4.79
C ALA A 57 3.16 -8.12 -3.47
N SER A 58 2.07 -7.90 -2.74
CA SER A 58 2.10 -7.15 -1.48
C SER A 58 2.14 -8.12 -0.30
N PHE A 59 3.20 -8.04 0.50
CA PHE A 59 3.30 -8.81 1.73
C PHE A 59 2.81 -7.97 2.92
N GLY A 60 1.76 -8.44 3.59
CA GLY A 60 1.03 -7.67 4.61
C GLY A 60 1.56 -7.87 6.03
N GLU A 61 2.59 -8.71 6.20
CA GLU A 61 3.03 -9.23 7.47
C GLU A 61 4.56 -9.13 7.65
N VAL A 62 5.02 -9.13 8.89
CA VAL A 62 6.45 -9.21 9.21
C VAL A 62 6.87 -10.68 9.20
N ARG A 63 8.02 -10.97 8.61
CA ARG A 63 8.63 -12.31 8.57
C ARG A 63 10.14 -12.22 8.74
N GLU A 64 10.75 -13.35 9.06
CA GLU A 64 12.21 -13.45 9.09
C GLU A 64 12.82 -13.14 7.71
N PRO A 65 13.94 -12.40 7.62
CA PRO A 65 14.54 -11.98 6.35
C PRO A 65 14.72 -13.10 5.32
N LYS A 66 15.17 -14.28 5.78
CA LYS A 66 15.35 -15.44 4.91
C LYS A 66 14.03 -15.97 4.33
N GLN A 67 12.99 -16.06 5.16
CA GLN A 67 11.67 -16.49 4.68
C GLN A 67 11.11 -15.47 3.68
N ARG A 68 11.36 -14.18 3.91
CA ARG A 68 10.94 -13.14 2.98
C ARG A 68 11.68 -13.19 1.65
N ALA A 69 12.96 -13.52 1.65
CA ALA A 69 13.71 -13.76 0.42
C ALA A 69 13.13 -14.95 -0.38
N ASP A 70 12.76 -16.04 0.31
CA ASP A 70 12.09 -17.19 -0.34
C ASP A 70 10.72 -16.78 -0.93
N ASP A 71 9.92 -15.99 -0.21
CA ASP A 71 8.65 -15.44 -0.72
C ASP A 71 8.86 -14.53 -1.95
N ALA A 72 9.91 -13.71 -1.93
CA ALA A 72 10.24 -12.80 -3.02
C ALA A 72 10.68 -13.56 -4.29
N LEU A 73 11.48 -14.63 -4.12
CA LEU A 73 11.83 -15.54 -5.22
C LEU A 73 10.59 -16.24 -5.77
N ALA A 74 9.68 -16.71 -4.90
CA ALA A 74 8.42 -17.31 -5.34
C ALA A 74 7.54 -16.33 -6.13
N ALA A 75 7.49 -15.05 -5.72
CA ALA A 75 6.77 -14.02 -6.47
C ALA A 75 7.40 -13.76 -7.84
N LEU A 76 8.74 -13.74 -7.92
CA LEU A 76 9.46 -13.62 -9.18
C LEU A 76 9.15 -14.79 -10.13
N GLU A 77 9.17 -16.03 -9.64
CA GLU A 77 8.80 -17.22 -10.43
C GLU A 77 7.33 -17.22 -10.85
N ALA A 78 6.44 -16.59 -10.07
CA ALA A 78 5.05 -16.37 -10.43
C ALA A 78 4.84 -15.26 -11.49
N GLY A 79 5.92 -14.58 -11.91
CA GLY A 79 5.89 -13.56 -12.96
C GLY A 79 5.64 -12.13 -12.46
N PHE A 80 5.71 -11.88 -11.15
CA PHE A 80 5.69 -10.52 -10.63
C PHE A 80 7.01 -9.80 -10.96
N THR A 81 6.90 -8.52 -11.29
CA THR A 81 8.06 -7.66 -11.54
C THR A 81 8.38 -6.73 -10.36
N ALA A 82 7.53 -6.75 -9.33
CA ALA A 82 7.66 -5.91 -8.15
C ALA A 82 7.04 -6.58 -6.91
N ILE A 83 7.58 -6.27 -5.74
CA ILE A 83 7.05 -6.68 -4.43
C ILE A 83 6.95 -5.47 -3.49
N LYS A 84 6.08 -5.59 -2.47
CA LYS A 84 6.01 -4.64 -1.36
C LYS A 84 6.23 -5.36 -0.03
N LEU A 85 7.31 -5.02 0.66
CA LEU A 85 7.70 -5.54 1.96
C LEU A 85 6.99 -4.78 3.10
N ARG A 86 6.97 -5.38 4.29
CA ARG A 86 6.38 -4.81 5.52
C ARG A 86 7.47 -4.63 6.58
N PRO A 87 8.43 -3.68 6.40
CA PRO A 87 9.44 -3.41 7.42
C PRO A 87 8.77 -2.80 8.64
N ARG A 88 8.75 -3.56 9.73
CA ARG A 88 8.15 -3.19 11.00
C ARG A 88 8.74 -3.99 12.15
N HIS A 89 10.02 -4.30 12.05
CA HIS A 89 10.79 -4.94 13.09
C HIS A 89 11.08 -3.96 14.22
N ASP A 90 11.46 -4.48 15.38
CA ASP A 90 11.65 -3.68 16.59
C ASP A 90 12.80 -2.67 16.42
N THR A 91 13.81 -3.02 15.62
CA THR A 91 15.01 -2.19 15.41
C THR A 91 15.21 -1.75 13.96
N PHE A 92 16.03 -0.71 13.78
CA PHE A 92 16.39 -0.16 12.47
C PHE A 92 17.22 -1.15 11.67
N ALA A 93 18.15 -1.81 12.35
CA ALA A 93 19.01 -2.79 11.73
C ALA A 93 18.21 -3.94 11.12
N GLU A 94 17.17 -4.43 11.80
CA GLU A 94 16.33 -5.52 11.29
C GLU A 94 15.52 -5.11 10.05
N ASP A 95 14.93 -3.91 10.03
CA ASP A 95 14.21 -3.39 8.86
C ASP A 95 15.13 -3.20 7.64
N VAL A 96 16.38 -2.80 7.87
CA VAL A 96 17.39 -2.69 6.81
C VAL A 96 17.86 -4.06 6.36
N GLU A 97 18.07 -4.98 7.31
CA GLU A 97 18.52 -6.35 7.02
C GLU A 97 17.51 -7.14 6.20
N GLU A 98 16.20 -7.01 6.47
CA GLU A 98 15.16 -7.63 5.64
C GLU A 98 15.29 -7.20 4.17
N VAL A 99 15.38 -5.89 3.92
CA VAL A 99 15.50 -5.36 2.56
C VAL A 99 16.80 -5.80 1.91
N ARG A 100 17.91 -5.76 2.64
CA ARG A 100 19.22 -6.21 2.16
C ARG A 100 19.19 -7.67 1.73
N VAL A 101 18.70 -8.57 2.59
CA VAL A 101 18.62 -10.02 2.31
C VAL A 101 17.71 -10.31 1.12
N VAL A 102 16.57 -9.61 1.02
CA VAL A 102 15.67 -9.75 -0.13
C VAL A 102 16.33 -9.25 -1.40
N ARG A 103 16.98 -8.08 -1.38
CA ARG A 103 17.69 -7.52 -2.53
C ARG A 103 18.81 -8.44 -3.00
N ASP A 104 19.62 -8.98 -2.08
CA ASP A 104 20.68 -9.94 -2.40
C ASP A 104 20.14 -11.18 -3.13
N ALA A 105 18.97 -11.68 -2.71
CA ALA A 105 18.36 -12.87 -3.30
C ALA A 105 17.79 -12.62 -4.71
N VAL A 106 17.07 -11.51 -4.90
CA VAL A 106 16.37 -11.22 -6.17
C VAL A 106 17.25 -10.47 -7.17
N GLY A 107 18.27 -9.74 -6.71
CA GLY A 107 19.07 -8.83 -7.52
C GLY A 107 18.19 -7.75 -8.17
N ASP A 108 18.54 -7.31 -9.38
CA ASP A 108 17.76 -6.30 -10.12
C ASP A 108 16.52 -6.87 -10.84
N ARG A 109 16.25 -8.17 -10.69
CA ARG A 109 15.15 -8.86 -11.39
C ARG A 109 13.77 -8.47 -10.85
N LEU A 110 13.72 -7.88 -9.65
CA LEU A 110 12.48 -7.57 -8.96
C LEU A 110 12.60 -6.19 -8.32
N GLN A 111 11.61 -5.33 -8.57
CA GLN A 111 11.54 -4.04 -7.91
C GLN A 111 11.02 -4.20 -6.47
N ILE A 112 11.57 -3.44 -5.54
CA ILE A 112 11.22 -3.53 -4.12
C ILE A 112 10.55 -2.23 -3.69
N ALA A 113 9.38 -2.32 -3.09
CA ALA A 113 8.76 -1.26 -2.31
C ALA A 113 8.65 -1.68 -0.84
N CYS A 114 8.47 -0.71 0.05
CA CYS A 114 8.34 -0.96 1.48
C CYS A 114 7.14 -0.19 2.04
N ASP A 115 6.42 -0.78 2.99
CA ASP A 115 5.28 -0.19 3.67
C ASP A 115 5.46 -0.32 5.19
N ALA A 116 5.74 0.82 5.84
CA ALA A 116 6.01 0.87 7.28
C ALA A 116 4.74 0.81 8.15
N ASN A 117 3.55 0.95 7.53
CA ASN A 117 2.24 0.91 8.20
C ASN A 117 2.11 1.86 9.41
N GLN A 118 2.65 3.07 9.34
CA GLN A 118 2.58 4.06 10.43
C GLN A 118 1.49 5.12 10.19
N GLY A 119 0.75 5.06 9.08
CA GLY A 119 -0.21 6.09 8.68
C GLY A 119 -1.45 6.16 9.56
N TRP A 120 -1.73 5.12 10.35
CA TRP A 120 -2.90 5.06 11.20
C TRP A 120 -2.59 4.30 12.49
N ARG A 121 -3.55 4.24 13.42
CA ARG A 121 -3.39 3.64 14.76
C ARG A 121 -3.30 2.11 14.73
N VAL A 122 -2.32 1.56 14.04
CA VAL A 122 -2.02 0.12 13.99
C VAL A 122 -1.64 -0.43 15.37
N ASP A 123 -1.06 0.43 16.21
CA ASP A 123 -0.82 0.21 17.64
C ASP A 123 -2.09 -0.20 18.43
N THR A 124 -3.28 0.17 17.95
CA THR A 124 -4.55 -0.23 18.59
C THR A 124 -4.77 -1.76 18.53
N PHE A 125 -4.22 -2.42 17.50
CA PHE A 125 -4.36 -3.86 17.31
C PHE A 125 -3.13 -4.66 17.78
N LYS A 126 -1.96 -4.02 17.84
CA LYS A 126 -0.73 -4.58 18.38
C LYS A 126 0.03 -3.48 19.15
N PRO A 127 -0.23 -3.31 20.47
CA PRO A 127 0.31 -2.20 21.26
C PRO A 127 1.84 -2.11 21.26
N ASP A 128 2.51 -3.26 21.23
CA ASP A 128 3.98 -3.35 21.25
C ASP A 128 4.63 -3.10 19.89
N SER A 129 3.86 -2.59 18.94
CA SER A 129 4.39 -2.30 17.63
C SER A 129 5.36 -1.12 17.66
N PRO A 130 6.51 -1.23 16.99
CA PRO A 130 7.46 -0.14 16.91
C PRO A 130 6.81 1.05 16.21
N ARG A 131 6.84 2.21 16.87
CA ARG A 131 6.43 3.49 16.30
C ARG A 131 7.64 4.19 15.74
N TRP A 132 7.53 4.68 14.52
CA TRP A 132 8.59 5.48 13.93
C TRP A 132 8.37 6.95 14.27
N ASP A 133 9.45 7.60 14.69
CA ASP A 133 9.52 9.06 14.68
C ASP A 133 10.13 9.53 13.34
N PHE A 134 10.16 10.85 13.14
CA PHE A 134 10.75 11.44 11.94
C PHE A 134 12.21 11.01 11.72
N LYS A 135 13.00 10.87 12.80
CA LYS A 135 14.42 10.49 12.69
C LYS A 135 14.56 9.07 12.17
N ARG A 136 13.76 8.14 12.69
CA ARG A 136 13.69 6.76 12.21
C ARG A 136 13.23 6.71 10.76
N ALA A 137 12.13 7.38 10.43
CA ALA A 137 11.63 7.43 9.06
C ALA A 137 12.68 7.94 8.06
N LEU A 138 13.37 9.04 8.40
CA LEU A 138 14.42 9.61 7.56
C LEU A 138 15.64 8.68 7.43
N ALA A 139 16.04 8.03 8.52
CA ALA A 139 17.14 7.07 8.49
C ALA A 139 16.80 5.85 7.61
N THR A 140 15.58 5.32 7.73
CA THR A 140 15.10 4.22 6.89
C THR A 140 15.03 4.61 5.42
N ALA A 141 14.44 5.76 5.10
CA ALA A 141 14.37 6.25 3.72
C ALA A 141 15.77 6.33 3.08
N LYS A 142 16.76 6.89 3.79
CA LYS A 142 18.14 6.99 3.31
C LYS A 142 18.82 5.64 3.15
N ALA A 143 18.65 4.72 4.10
CA ALA A 143 19.23 3.38 3.97
C ALA A 143 18.64 2.60 2.79
N TYR A 144 17.35 2.83 2.50
CA TYR A 144 16.67 2.17 1.39
C TYR A 144 17.10 2.67 0.00
N GLU A 145 17.78 3.82 -0.09
CA GLU A 145 18.42 4.26 -1.33
C GLU A 145 19.51 3.28 -1.80
N GLU A 146 20.24 2.65 -0.88
CA GLU A 146 21.28 1.66 -1.20
C GLU A 146 20.73 0.42 -1.90
N PHE A 147 19.46 0.08 -1.65
CA PHE A 147 18.81 -1.11 -2.18
C PHE A 147 17.83 -0.82 -3.32
N ASP A 148 17.85 0.41 -3.87
CA ASP A 148 16.94 0.85 -4.94
C ASP A 148 15.47 0.52 -4.61
N VAL A 149 15.02 0.93 -3.41
CA VAL A 149 13.62 0.79 -3.02
C VAL A 149 12.80 1.88 -3.71
N MET A 150 11.79 1.48 -4.49
CA MET A 150 10.97 2.38 -5.31
C MET A 150 10.20 3.42 -4.50
N TRP A 151 9.62 3.00 -3.36
CA TRP A 151 8.93 3.89 -2.44
C TRP A 151 8.89 3.32 -1.02
N LEU A 152 8.80 4.24 -0.06
CA LEU A 152 8.51 3.97 1.34
C LEU A 152 7.11 4.51 1.67
N GLU A 153 6.17 3.60 1.87
CA GLU A 153 4.76 3.86 2.14
C GLU A 153 4.52 3.99 3.64
N GLU A 154 3.71 4.98 4.00
CA GLU A 154 3.28 5.25 5.36
C GLU A 154 4.38 5.24 6.46
N PRO A 155 5.52 5.94 6.30
CA PRO A 155 6.56 5.99 7.33
C PRO A 155 6.20 6.84 8.57
N LEU A 156 5.16 7.67 8.47
CA LEU A 156 4.67 8.58 9.50
C LEU A 156 3.15 8.56 9.56
N ASP A 157 2.58 9.11 10.64
CA ASP A 157 1.13 9.32 10.78
C ASP A 157 0.57 10.09 9.57
N GLN A 158 -0.60 9.67 9.04
CA GLN A 158 -1.18 10.24 7.82
C GLN A 158 -1.47 11.74 7.90
N PHE A 159 -1.56 12.30 9.11
CA PHE A 159 -1.80 13.74 9.33
C PHE A 159 -0.51 14.54 9.57
N ASP A 160 0.66 13.90 9.60
CA ASP A 160 1.96 14.57 9.70
C ASP A 160 2.42 15.13 8.34
N PHE A 161 1.65 16.07 7.79
CA PHE A 161 1.93 16.67 6.49
C PHE A 161 3.31 17.35 6.43
N GLU A 162 3.76 17.92 7.54
CA GLU A 162 5.08 18.57 7.63
C GLU A 162 6.21 17.55 7.62
N GLY A 163 6.07 16.44 8.34
CA GLY A 163 7.00 15.31 8.29
C GLY A 163 7.11 14.71 6.89
N TYR A 164 5.98 14.47 6.21
CA TYR A 164 5.99 14.02 4.81
C TYR A 164 6.65 15.03 3.86
N ARG A 165 6.40 16.33 4.05
CA ARG A 165 7.05 17.39 3.28
C ARG A 165 8.56 17.37 3.48
N ALA A 166 9.02 17.22 4.72
CA ALA A 166 10.43 17.17 5.06
C ALA A 166 11.13 15.88 4.57
N LEU A 167 10.45 14.73 4.55
CA LEU A 167 10.99 13.47 4.02
C LEU A 167 11.22 13.50 2.50
N ARG A 168 10.47 14.32 1.78
CA ARG A 168 10.57 14.46 0.31
C ARG A 168 11.66 15.43 -0.15
N ALA A 169 12.20 16.26 0.75
CA ALA A 169 13.14 17.33 0.44
C ALA A 169 14.58 16.81 0.35
#